data_AF-A0A812J9K1-F1
#
_entry.id   AF-A0A812J9K1-F1
#
_cell.length_a   1.000
_cell.length_b   1.000
_cell.length_c   1.000
_cell.angle_alpha   90.00
_cell.angle_beta   90.00
_cell.angle_gamma   90.00
#
_symmetry.space_group_name_H-M   'P 1'
#
loop_
_entity.id
_entity.type
_entity.pdbx_description
1 polymer ?
#
loop_
_entity_poly.entity_id
_entity_poly.type
_entity_poly.pdbx_seq_one_letter_code
_entity_poly.pdbx_strand_id
1 'polypeptide(L)'
;MAHHIGLLWVDEKDERDNAQHVQRYVYRALRPDEDVMAGLRARDPAAKRTVVQALQEGAVANQFLHTTVSPEVALYYAEADSKNSKQQVVEIDLEYFDGEVIDVSTPHGCSCLDILPGSKASNFAVKHGVVMLKGYVQPSRLGKVLSTAALRLDVTGQRSLEGFFSALPEMVRREVKGYWRTDPNGTRCRKPEDQESPDQVWRDDAAQRLVLKRASEKLLQEIRELQARRALIDAQSQQIQDREDREARLKEEARLRKLEEERCERERREEIRKRKQEKEHAKKKHQAEERRGPKVWAALSANQKHLLEVYNREALQVALGNDSYIALWDYAKGHVWFNIPRSLENKLNGRGYHQSHATMAALSPDSEDYYVKFSDGSAKWSGPESFLEALADDGHLSVVAFGERGSWFAGWPDGSWKTHSLPRSLRNMLDSNRHRTIALLSISGTSAFQDYDEAAWFIHWGDSQHPPWKLTNPPSALSEKVQEVQEQYGTVRSIEFGSYGEWILRWTACA
;
A
#
# COMPACT_ATOMS: atom_id res chain seq x y z
N MET A 1 -11.61 16.40 -42.69
CA MET A 1 -10.99 15.37 -41.82
C MET A 1 -12.11 14.76 -41.00
N ALA A 2 -12.63 13.61 -41.46
CA ALA A 2 -13.79 12.95 -40.87
C ALA A 2 -13.32 11.88 -39.87
N HIS A 3 -13.88 11.89 -38.66
CA HIS A 3 -13.61 10.89 -37.62
C HIS A 3 -14.35 9.59 -37.96
N HIS A 4 -13.59 8.53 -38.23
CA HIS A 4 -14.10 7.17 -38.29
C HIS A 4 -14.30 6.63 -36.87
N ILE A 5 -15.56 6.48 -36.46
CA ILE A 5 -15.96 5.69 -35.31
C ILE A 5 -16.13 4.25 -35.81
N GLY A 6 -15.21 3.37 -35.43
CA GLY A 6 -15.29 1.94 -35.68
C GLY A 6 -16.27 1.29 -34.72
N LEU A 7 -17.49 1.01 -35.20
CA LEU A 7 -18.43 0.11 -34.56
C LEU A 7 -17.94 -1.33 -34.77
N LEU A 8 -17.37 -1.93 -33.72
CA LEU A 8 -17.12 -3.36 -33.64
C LEU A 8 -18.48 -4.07 -33.52
N TRP A 9 -18.85 -4.79 -34.58
CA TRP A 9 -19.88 -5.80 -34.53
C TRP A 9 -19.34 -6.97 -33.70
N VAL A 10 -19.95 -7.20 -32.54
CA VAL A 10 -19.77 -8.44 -31.79
C VAL A 10 -20.72 -9.46 -32.39
N ASP A 11 -20.17 -10.59 -32.84
CA ASP A 11 -20.91 -11.70 -33.42
C ASP A 11 -21.95 -12.25 -32.41
N GLU A 12 -23.24 -12.18 -32.77
CA GLU A 12 -24.38 -12.76 -32.01
C GLU A 12 -24.34 -14.29 -31.88
N LYS A 13 -23.28 -14.95 -32.36
CA LYS A 13 -23.12 -16.41 -32.32
C LYS A 13 -22.43 -16.96 -31.07
N ASP A 14 -21.78 -16.12 -30.26
CA ASP A 14 -21.10 -16.56 -29.02
C ASP A 14 -22.00 -16.56 -27.77
N GLU A 15 -23.21 -16.00 -27.82
CA GLU A 15 -24.08 -15.95 -26.64
C GLU A 15 -24.83 -17.26 -26.33
N ARG A 16 -24.86 -18.23 -27.25
CA ARG A 16 -25.60 -19.50 -27.04
C ARG A 16 -24.77 -20.65 -26.46
N ASP A 17 -23.45 -20.59 -26.56
CA ASP A 17 -22.55 -21.55 -25.89
C ASP A 17 -22.05 -21.04 -24.51
N ASN A 18 -22.42 -19.81 -24.14
CA ASN A 18 -22.04 -19.18 -22.88
C ASN A 18 -23.14 -19.27 -21.81
N ALA A 19 -23.98 -20.32 -21.89
CA ALA A 19 -24.81 -20.73 -20.75
C ALA A 19 -23.85 -21.13 -19.64
N GLN A 20 -23.50 -20.15 -18.79
CA GLN A 20 -22.63 -20.28 -17.63
C GLN A 20 -22.92 -21.63 -16.98
N HIS A 21 -22.00 -22.57 -17.11
CA HIS A 21 -21.99 -23.74 -16.27
C HIS A 21 -21.80 -23.22 -14.85
N VAL A 22 -22.90 -22.91 -14.17
CA VAL A 22 -22.91 -22.53 -12.77
C VAL A 22 -22.30 -23.72 -12.07
N GLN A 23 -21.08 -23.52 -11.55
CA GLN A 23 -20.35 -24.56 -10.88
C GLN A 23 -21.18 -25.00 -9.68
N ARG A 24 -21.72 -26.21 -9.70
CA ARG A 24 -22.58 -26.71 -8.60
C ARG A 24 -21.80 -26.87 -7.30
N TYR A 25 -20.51 -27.23 -7.40
CA TYR A 25 -19.68 -27.56 -6.25
C TYR A 25 -18.41 -26.71 -6.20
N VAL A 26 -18.06 -26.26 -5.01
CA VAL A 26 -16.76 -25.65 -4.70
C VAL A 26 -16.10 -26.37 -3.54
N TYR A 27 -14.79 -26.26 -3.45
CA TYR A 27 -13.98 -26.99 -2.48
C TYR A 27 -13.22 -26.03 -1.58
N ARG A 28 -13.05 -26.42 -0.32
CA ARG A 28 -12.36 -25.61 0.68
C ARG A 28 -11.43 -26.46 1.54
N ALA A 29 -10.20 -26.00 1.71
CA ALA A 29 -9.31 -26.49 2.76
C ALA A 29 -9.79 -25.97 4.12
N LEU A 30 -10.12 -26.87 5.04
CA LEU A 30 -10.62 -26.52 6.37
C LEU A 30 -9.51 -25.93 7.23
N ARG A 31 -9.84 -24.86 7.96
CA ARG A 31 -8.96 -24.25 8.97
C ARG A 31 -9.10 -24.94 10.33
N PRO A 32 -8.11 -24.83 11.24
CA PRO A 32 -8.14 -25.42 12.58
C PRO A 32 -9.38 -25.04 13.40
N ASP A 33 -9.90 -23.83 13.19
CA ASP A 33 -11.06 -23.28 13.88
C ASP A 33 -12.42 -23.61 13.25
N GLU A 34 -12.46 -24.29 12.10
CA GLU A 34 -13.70 -24.61 11.38
C GLU A 34 -14.22 -26.01 11.71
N ASP A 35 -15.53 -26.15 11.95
CA ASP A 35 -16.17 -27.43 12.25
C ASP A 35 -17.32 -27.69 11.26
N VAL A 36 -17.23 -28.78 10.52
CA VAL A 36 -18.25 -29.18 9.52
C VAL A 36 -19.61 -29.45 10.17
N MET A 37 -19.64 -29.93 11.42
CA MET A 37 -20.90 -30.19 12.14
C MET A 37 -21.58 -28.90 12.57
N ALA A 38 -20.81 -27.83 12.77
CA ALA A 38 -21.29 -26.51 13.14
C ALA A 38 -21.45 -25.56 11.95
N GLY A 39 -21.15 -26.02 10.73
CA GLY A 39 -21.19 -25.21 9.51
C GLY A 39 -19.98 -24.30 9.34
N LEU A 40 -19.88 -23.64 8.19
CA LEU A 40 -18.74 -22.78 7.87
C LEU A 40 -19.16 -21.31 7.84
N ARG A 41 -18.31 -20.46 8.42
CA ARG A 41 -18.45 -19.00 8.39
C ARG A 41 -17.12 -18.32 8.15
N ALA A 42 -17.18 -17.14 7.53
CA ALA A 42 -16.00 -16.30 7.38
C ALA A 42 -15.38 -15.94 8.75
N ARG A 43 -14.08 -15.62 8.79
CA ARG A 43 -13.39 -15.30 10.06
C ARG A 43 -13.98 -14.08 10.75
N ASP A 44 -14.40 -13.10 9.95
CA ASP A 44 -15.09 -11.89 10.41
C ASP A 44 -16.24 -11.57 9.45
N PRO A 45 -17.44 -12.14 9.67
CA PRO A 45 -18.60 -11.91 8.81
C PRO A 45 -19.05 -10.44 8.74
N ALA A 46 -18.64 -9.60 9.69
CA ALA A 46 -18.98 -8.18 9.75
C ALA A 46 -17.97 -7.28 9.02
N ALA A 47 -16.86 -7.83 8.54
CA ALA A 47 -15.85 -7.07 7.79
C ALA A 47 -16.44 -6.44 6.52
N LYS A 48 -15.94 -5.26 6.16
CA LYS A 48 -16.37 -4.49 4.98
C LYS A 48 -15.24 -4.36 3.95
N ARG A 49 -14.57 -5.47 3.65
CA ARG A 49 -13.44 -5.49 2.70
C ARG A 49 -13.93 -5.64 1.27
N THR A 50 -13.23 -5.08 0.30
CA THR A 50 -13.52 -5.36 -1.11
C THR A 50 -13.05 -6.77 -1.49
N VAL A 51 -13.59 -7.33 -2.58
CA VAL A 51 -13.14 -8.62 -3.14
C VAL A 51 -11.64 -8.58 -3.43
N VAL A 52 -11.15 -7.48 -4.01
CA VAL A 52 -9.72 -7.25 -4.30
C VAL A 52 -8.87 -7.30 -3.03
N GLN A 53 -9.27 -6.61 -1.97
CA GLN A 53 -8.56 -6.64 -0.68
C GLN A 53 -8.53 -8.05 -0.07
N ALA A 54 -9.65 -8.76 -0.14
CA ALA A 54 -9.73 -10.12 0.38
C ALA A 54 -8.83 -11.11 -0.39
N LEU A 55 -8.71 -10.96 -1.72
CA LEU A 55 -7.79 -11.75 -2.55
C LEU A 55 -6.31 -11.43 -2.29
N GLN A 56 -5.99 -10.15 -2.05
CA GLN A 56 -4.61 -9.72 -1.81
C GLN A 56 -4.12 -10.08 -0.40
N GLU A 57 -5.02 -10.12 0.58
CA GLU A 57 -4.72 -10.30 2.01
C GLU A 57 -5.37 -11.57 2.58
N GLY A 58 -5.27 -12.70 1.89
CA GLY A 58 -6.00 -13.94 2.23
C GLY A 58 -5.82 -14.47 3.67
N ALA A 59 -4.73 -14.11 4.36
CA ALA A 59 -4.50 -14.48 5.76
C ALA A 59 -5.28 -13.63 6.78
N VAL A 60 -5.70 -12.42 6.39
CA VAL A 60 -6.37 -11.47 7.28
C VAL A 60 -7.86 -11.79 7.36
N ALA A 61 -8.44 -11.63 8.56
CA ALA A 61 -9.86 -11.83 8.76
C ALA A 61 -10.69 -10.94 7.82
N ASN A 62 -11.67 -11.57 7.15
CA ASN A 62 -12.56 -10.92 6.20
C ASN A 62 -13.92 -11.64 6.20
N GLN A 63 -14.89 -11.09 5.47
CA GLN A 63 -16.28 -11.55 5.43
C GLN A 63 -16.55 -12.64 4.38
N PHE A 64 -15.51 -13.15 3.73
CA PHE A 64 -15.64 -14.15 2.67
C PHE A 64 -15.04 -15.50 3.10
N LEU A 65 -15.70 -16.58 2.69
CA LEU A 65 -15.12 -17.91 2.62
C LEU A 65 -14.43 -18.08 1.27
N HIS A 66 -13.10 -18.19 1.29
CA HIS A 66 -12.30 -18.49 0.11
C HIS A 66 -12.46 -19.96 -0.28
N THR A 67 -13.03 -20.22 -1.44
CA THR A 67 -13.22 -21.57 -1.99
C THR A 67 -12.59 -21.64 -3.38
N THR A 68 -12.48 -22.84 -3.95
CA THR A 68 -11.96 -23.05 -5.29
C THR A 68 -12.83 -24.02 -6.07
N VAL A 69 -12.93 -23.84 -7.38
CA VAL A 69 -13.60 -24.80 -8.28
C VAL A 69 -12.79 -26.09 -8.48
N SER A 70 -11.50 -26.12 -8.10
CA SER A 70 -10.62 -27.29 -8.26
C SER A 70 -10.36 -28.00 -6.92
N PRO A 71 -10.74 -29.28 -6.78
CA PRO A 71 -10.45 -30.03 -5.57
C PRO A 71 -8.94 -30.21 -5.36
N GLU A 72 -8.15 -30.25 -6.43
CA GLU A 72 -6.68 -30.32 -6.35
C GLU A 72 -6.08 -29.04 -5.76
N VAL A 73 -6.60 -27.86 -6.12
CA VAL A 73 -6.18 -26.58 -5.50
C VAL A 73 -6.56 -26.55 -4.02
N ALA A 74 -7.73 -27.05 -3.63
CA ALA A 74 -8.11 -27.15 -2.22
C ALA A 74 -7.17 -28.10 -1.46
N LEU A 75 -6.79 -29.22 -2.08
CA LEU A 75 -5.82 -30.16 -1.52
C LEU A 75 -4.44 -29.52 -1.33
N TYR A 76 -3.98 -28.71 -2.30
CA TYR A 76 -2.75 -27.93 -2.18
C TYR A 76 -2.78 -27.05 -0.93
N TYR A 77 -3.87 -26.30 -0.70
CA TYR A 77 -3.97 -25.43 0.46
C TYR A 77 -4.12 -26.19 1.78
N ALA A 78 -4.72 -27.38 1.77
CA ALA A 78 -4.79 -28.24 2.95
C ALA A 78 -3.40 -28.76 3.39
N GLU A 79 -2.48 -28.96 2.44
CA GLU A 79 -1.11 -29.44 2.71
C GLU A 79 -0.08 -28.31 2.89
N ALA A 80 -0.15 -27.26 2.06
CA ALA A 80 0.84 -26.18 2.02
C ALA A 80 0.89 -25.38 3.33
N ASP A 81 -0.21 -25.35 4.08
CA ASP A 81 -0.29 -24.68 5.37
C ASP A 81 -0.74 -25.64 6.49
N SER A 82 0.01 -26.73 6.68
CA SER A 82 -0.28 -27.75 7.70
C SER A 82 -0.39 -27.19 9.13
N LYS A 83 0.18 -26.01 9.41
CA LYS A 83 0.02 -25.32 10.71
C LYS A 83 -1.33 -24.62 10.84
N ASN A 84 -1.91 -24.15 9.74
CA ASN A 84 -3.19 -23.43 9.73
C ASN A 84 -4.27 -24.16 8.92
N SER A 85 -4.15 -25.48 8.75
CA SER A 85 -5.17 -26.34 8.16
C SER A 85 -5.44 -27.57 9.02
N LYS A 86 -6.66 -28.11 8.95
CA LYS A 86 -7.02 -29.42 9.49
C LYS A 86 -6.54 -30.58 8.62
N GLN A 87 -5.84 -30.32 7.51
CA GLN A 87 -5.49 -31.35 6.53
C GLN A 87 -6.75 -32.09 6.05
N GLN A 88 -7.81 -31.30 5.82
CA GLN A 88 -9.12 -31.76 5.38
C GLN A 88 -9.65 -30.82 4.31
N VAL A 89 -10.24 -31.39 3.27
CA VAL A 89 -10.95 -30.67 2.20
C VAL A 89 -12.42 -31.02 2.29
N VAL A 90 -13.28 -30.02 2.23
CA VAL A 90 -14.73 -30.19 2.19
C VAL A 90 -15.29 -29.68 0.86
N GLU A 91 -16.27 -30.38 0.33
CA GLU A 91 -17.10 -29.95 -0.79
C GLU A 91 -18.31 -29.18 -0.29
N ILE A 92 -18.68 -28.13 -1.00
CA ILE A 92 -19.80 -27.25 -0.68
C ILE A 92 -20.72 -27.24 -1.88
N ASP A 93 -21.99 -27.62 -1.68
CA ASP A 93 -23.03 -27.54 -2.70
C ASP A 93 -23.60 -26.12 -2.76
N LEU A 94 -23.41 -25.46 -3.91
CA LEU A 94 -23.86 -24.09 -4.15
C LEU A 94 -25.34 -24.01 -4.54
N GLU A 95 -25.98 -25.11 -4.94
CA GLU A 95 -27.40 -25.12 -5.35
C GLU A 95 -28.32 -24.64 -4.22
N TYR A 96 -27.91 -24.86 -2.98
CA TYR A 96 -28.69 -24.52 -1.80
C TYR A 96 -27.95 -23.61 -0.81
N PHE A 97 -26.98 -22.85 -1.30
CA PHE A 97 -26.31 -21.83 -0.52
C PHE A 97 -27.11 -20.53 -0.55
N ASP A 98 -27.66 -20.13 0.60
CA ASP A 98 -28.53 -18.95 0.71
C ASP A 98 -27.77 -17.61 0.72
N GLY A 99 -26.44 -17.63 0.56
CA GLY A 99 -25.59 -16.44 0.59
C GLY A 99 -25.19 -15.92 -0.80
N GLU A 100 -24.34 -14.89 -0.81
CA GLU A 100 -23.82 -14.30 -2.05
C GLU A 100 -22.62 -15.13 -2.56
N VAL A 101 -22.72 -15.60 -3.82
CA VAL A 101 -21.65 -16.33 -4.52
C VAL A 101 -20.97 -15.38 -5.49
N ILE A 102 -19.66 -15.20 -5.33
CA ILE A 102 -18.84 -14.29 -6.14
C ILE A 102 -17.80 -15.14 -6.86
N ASP A 103 -18.04 -15.41 -8.14
CA ASP A 103 -17.12 -16.18 -8.98
C ASP A 103 -16.07 -15.26 -9.64
N VAL A 104 -14.83 -15.38 -9.18
CA VAL A 104 -13.64 -14.69 -9.74
C VAL A 104 -12.65 -15.69 -10.34
N SER A 105 -13.09 -16.92 -10.58
CA SER A 105 -12.26 -18.01 -11.12
C SER A 105 -11.92 -17.80 -12.60
N THR A 106 -12.62 -16.89 -13.29
CA THR A 106 -12.41 -16.58 -14.70
C THR A 106 -11.98 -15.11 -14.90
N PRO A 107 -11.27 -14.80 -16.00
CA PRO A 107 -10.95 -13.41 -16.35
C PRO A 107 -12.20 -12.54 -16.50
N HIS A 108 -13.30 -13.11 -16.99
CA HIS A 108 -14.59 -12.43 -17.12
C HIS A 108 -15.17 -12.08 -15.74
N GLY A 109 -15.24 -13.05 -14.82
CA GLY A 109 -15.69 -12.82 -13.45
C GLY A 109 -14.84 -11.77 -12.71
N CYS A 110 -13.52 -11.77 -12.94
CA CYS A 110 -12.64 -10.70 -12.45
C CYS A 110 -13.03 -9.32 -13.01
N SER A 111 -13.31 -9.24 -14.32
CA SER A 111 -13.63 -7.98 -15.00
C SER A 111 -14.98 -7.41 -14.53
N CYS A 112 -15.97 -8.26 -14.26
CA CYS A 112 -17.29 -7.84 -13.73
C CYS A 112 -17.23 -7.19 -12.34
N LEU A 113 -16.12 -7.34 -11.62
CA LEU A 113 -15.92 -6.78 -10.27
C LEU A 113 -14.80 -5.73 -10.24
N ASP A 114 -14.48 -5.14 -11.39
CA ASP A 114 -13.43 -4.14 -11.56
C ASP A 114 -12.04 -4.60 -11.08
N ILE A 115 -11.77 -5.92 -11.11
CA ILE A 115 -10.45 -6.46 -10.81
C ILE A 115 -9.59 -6.32 -12.06
N LEU A 116 -8.59 -5.44 -12.01
CA LEU A 116 -7.71 -5.15 -13.13
C LEU A 116 -7.11 -6.45 -13.74
N PRO A 117 -7.35 -6.74 -15.03
CA PRO A 117 -6.76 -7.90 -15.71
C PRO A 117 -5.23 -7.89 -15.60
N GLY A 118 -4.64 -9.05 -15.33
CA GLY A 118 -3.19 -9.19 -15.15
C GLY A 118 -2.64 -8.68 -13.81
N SER A 119 -3.48 -8.08 -12.96
CA SER A 119 -3.10 -7.76 -11.58
C SER A 119 -2.77 -9.02 -10.78
N LYS A 120 -2.03 -8.87 -9.68
CA LYS A 120 -1.74 -9.98 -8.76
C LYS A 120 -3.02 -10.67 -8.26
N ALA A 121 -4.08 -9.91 -8.00
CA ALA A 121 -5.36 -10.44 -7.54
C ALA A 121 -6.07 -11.25 -8.64
N SER A 122 -6.15 -10.72 -9.87
CA SER A 122 -6.74 -11.43 -11.01
C SER A 122 -5.95 -12.71 -11.34
N ASN A 123 -4.63 -12.61 -11.42
CA ASN A 123 -3.78 -13.77 -11.71
C ASN A 123 -3.91 -14.84 -10.62
N PHE A 124 -4.00 -14.45 -9.35
CA PHE A 124 -4.22 -15.38 -8.24
C PHE A 124 -5.62 -16.03 -8.33
N ALA A 125 -6.67 -15.23 -8.51
CA ALA A 125 -8.04 -15.72 -8.55
C ALA A 125 -8.25 -16.71 -9.70
N VAL A 126 -7.77 -16.39 -10.91
CA VAL A 126 -7.87 -17.26 -12.08
C VAL A 126 -7.00 -18.51 -11.93
N LYS A 127 -5.73 -18.37 -11.52
CA LYS A 127 -4.80 -19.50 -11.36
C LYS A 127 -5.30 -20.51 -10.31
N HIS A 128 -5.92 -20.04 -9.24
CA HIS A 128 -6.42 -20.88 -8.15
C HIS A 128 -7.92 -21.18 -8.27
N GLY A 129 -8.58 -20.76 -9.36
CA GLY A 129 -10.00 -20.98 -9.60
C GLY A 129 -10.89 -20.51 -8.44
N VAL A 130 -10.64 -19.30 -7.93
CA VAL A 130 -11.23 -18.82 -6.66
C VAL A 130 -12.70 -18.45 -6.82
N VAL A 131 -13.52 -18.95 -5.90
CA VAL A 131 -14.92 -18.54 -5.69
C VAL A 131 -15.07 -18.08 -4.25
N MET A 132 -15.68 -16.92 -4.04
CA MET A 132 -15.85 -16.35 -2.70
C MET A 132 -17.31 -16.45 -2.28
N LEU A 133 -17.55 -17.04 -1.11
CA LEU A 133 -18.89 -17.15 -0.53
C LEU A 133 -19.04 -16.16 0.61
N LYS A 134 -20.10 -15.37 0.62
CA LYS A 134 -20.42 -14.45 1.72
C LYS A 134 -21.73 -14.85 2.36
N GLY A 135 -21.63 -15.37 3.58
CA GLY A 135 -22.75 -15.93 4.33
C GLY A 135 -22.30 -17.06 5.25
N TYR A 136 -23.27 -17.87 5.66
CA TYR A 136 -23.07 -19.07 6.49
C TYR A 136 -23.41 -20.31 5.68
N VAL A 137 -22.50 -21.28 5.62
CA VAL A 137 -22.73 -22.57 4.96
C VAL A 137 -23.25 -23.53 6.01
N GLN A 138 -24.52 -23.91 5.91
CA GLN A 138 -25.14 -24.84 6.86
C GLN A 138 -24.50 -26.23 6.76
N PRO A 139 -24.42 -27.00 7.87
CA PRO A 139 -23.87 -28.36 7.86
C PRO A 139 -24.48 -29.28 6.80
N SER A 140 -25.80 -29.14 6.55
CA SER A 140 -26.54 -29.91 5.53
C SER A 140 -26.10 -29.64 4.09
N ARG A 141 -25.30 -28.58 3.85
CA ARG A 141 -24.77 -28.20 2.53
C ARG A 141 -23.32 -28.60 2.33
N LEU A 142 -22.69 -29.14 3.37
CA LEU A 142 -21.35 -29.68 3.28
C LEU A 142 -21.46 -31.11 2.76
N GLY A 143 -20.85 -31.35 1.60
CA GLY A 143 -20.77 -32.64 0.94
C GLY A 143 -19.74 -33.55 1.62
N LYS A 144 -19.00 -34.28 0.80
CA LYS A 144 -17.99 -35.20 1.36
C LYS A 144 -16.85 -34.39 2.00
N VAL A 145 -16.23 -34.99 3.01
CA VAL A 145 -14.99 -34.49 3.62
C VAL A 145 -13.88 -35.47 3.28
N LEU A 146 -12.78 -34.97 2.74
CA LEU A 146 -11.60 -35.76 2.38
C LEU A 146 -10.45 -35.37 3.32
N SER A 147 -9.97 -36.31 4.12
CA SER A 147 -8.77 -36.12 4.94
C SER A 147 -7.52 -36.39 4.09
N THR A 148 -6.60 -35.44 4.05
CA THR A 148 -5.37 -35.57 3.26
C THR A 148 -4.38 -36.56 3.89
N ALA A 149 -4.47 -36.79 5.20
CA ALA A 149 -3.75 -37.84 5.91
C ALA A 149 -4.05 -39.25 5.34
N ALA A 150 -5.27 -39.47 4.83
CA ALA A 150 -5.64 -40.73 4.18
C ALA A 150 -4.89 -40.95 2.85
N LEU A 151 -4.48 -39.87 2.19
CA LEU A 151 -3.79 -39.91 0.90
C LEU A 151 -2.26 -40.10 1.01
N ARG A 152 -1.71 -40.04 2.24
CA ARG A 152 -0.26 -40.21 2.54
C ARG A 152 0.65 -39.39 1.62
N LEU A 153 0.34 -38.11 1.48
CA LEU A 153 1.04 -37.19 0.60
C LEU A 153 2.39 -36.78 1.20
N ASP A 154 3.50 -37.19 0.57
CA ASP A 154 4.84 -36.69 0.90
C ASP A 154 5.22 -35.53 -0.01
N VAL A 155 4.61 -34.36 0.26
CA VAL A 155 4.81 -33.12 -0.51
C VAL A 155 5.38 -31.99 0.35
N THR A 156 5.96 -32.35 1.49
CA THR A 156 6.56 -31.40 2.42
C THR A 156 7.69 -30.61 1.74
N GLY A 157 7.51 -29.29 1.60
CA GLY A 157 8.52 -28.38 1.04
C GLY A 157 8.26 -27.83 -0.38
N GLN A 158 7.23 -28.29 -1.08
CA GLN A 158 6.80 -27.71 -2.36
C GLN A 158 6.12 -26.34 -2.13
N ARG A 159 6.67 -25.26 -2.69
CA ARG A 159 6.15 -23.88 -2.49
C ARG A 159 5.26 -23.36 -3.61
N SER A 160 5.19 -24.04 -4.76
CA SER A 160 4.37 -23.64 -5.90
C SER A 160 3.25 -24.64 -6.18
N LEU A 161 2.13 -24.14 -6.70
CA LEU A 161 0.98 -24.96 -7.10
C LEU A 161 1.37 -25.96 -8.19
N GLU A 162 2.15 -25.53 -9.20
CA GLU A 162 2.62 -26.39 -10.28
C GLU A 162 3.55 -27.50 -9.77
N GLY A 163 4.43 -27.17 -8.81
CA GLY A 163 5.33 -28.13 -8.19
C GLY A 163 4.57 -29.19 -7.39
N PHE A 164 3.57 -28.76 -6.62
CA PHE A 164 2.66 -29.66 -5.90
C PHE A 164 1.90 -30.59 -6.86
N PHE A 165 1.30 -30.06 -7.93
CA PHE A 165 0.60 -30.90 -8.89
C PHE A 165 1.51 -31.88 -9.60
N SER A 166 2.72 -31.47 -9.96
CA SER A 166 3.71 -32.34 -10.58
C SER A 166 4.15 -33.47 -9.65
N ALA A 167 4.20 -33.20 -8.34
CA ALA A 167 4.56 -34.18 -7.31
C ALA A 167 3.41 -35.12 -6.88
N LEU A 168 2.15 -34.77 -7.15
CA LEU A 168 1.01 -35.63 -6.80
C LEU A 168 1.08 -36.98 -7.54
N PRO A 169 1.06 -38.12 -6.82
CA PRO A 169 0.98 -39.43 -7.45
C PRO A 169 -0.25 -39.54 -8.35
N GLU A 170 -0.10 -40.16 -9.52
CA GLU A 170 -1.17 -40.30 -10.51
C GLU A 170 -2.41 -41.01 -9.92
N MET A 171 -2.20 -41.94 -8.99
CA MET A 171 -3.27 -42.61 -8.26
C MET A 171 -4.11 -41.61 -7.44
N VAL A 172 -3.46 -40.68 -6.72
CA VAL A 172 -4.15 -39.63 -5.96
C VAL A 172 -4.89 -38.68 -6.89
N ARG A 173 -4.30 -38.30 -8.04
CA ARG A 173 -5.01 -37.44 -9.00
C ARG A 173 -6.29 -38.11 -9.52
N ARG A 174 -6.24 -39.42 -9.80
CA ARG A 174 -7.43 -40.19 -10.19
C ARG A 174 -8.42 -40.31 -9.06
N GLU A 175 -7.95 -40.55 -7.84
CA GLU A 175 -8.79 -40.70 -6.66
C GLU A 175 -9.49 -39.38 -6.32
N VAL A 176 -8.79 -38.26 -6.28
CA VAL A 176 -9.37 -36.93 -6.09
C VAL A 176 -10.39 -36.63 -7.18
N LYS A 177 -10.07 -36.87 -8.46
CA LYS A 177 -11.04 -36.68 -9.56
C LYS A 177 -12.23 -37.63 -9.48
N GLY A 178 -12.04 -38.87 -9.03
CA GLY A 178 -13.10 -39.88 -8.92
C GLY A 178 -14.00 -39.69 -7.70
N TYR A 179 -13.42 -39.25 -6.59
CA TYR A 179 -14.10 -39.04 -5.30
C TYR A 179 -15.22 -38.00 -5.42
N TRP A 180 -14.99 -36.94 -6.21
CA TRP A 180 -15.93 -35.84 -6.40
C TRP A 180 -16.82 -35.98 -7.65
N ARG A 181 -16.52 -36.90 -8.57
CA ARG A 181 -17.35 -37.15 -9.78
C ARG A 181 -18.51 -38.13 -9.58
N THR A 182 -18.62 -38.74 -8.40
CA THR A 182 -19.71 -39.67 -8.07
C THR A 182 -20.86 -38.92 -7.41
N ASP A 183 -21.95 -38.72 -8.17
CA ASP A 183 -23.24 -38.23 -7.65
C ASP A 183 -23.67 -39.09 -6.44
N PRO A 184 -24.01 -38.48 -5.28
CA PRO A 184 -24.46 -39.21 -4.09
C PRO A 184 -25.65 -40.15 -4.33
N ASN A 185 -26.43 -39.95 -5.39
CA ASN A 185 -27.69 -40.66 -5.65
C ASN A 185 -27.56 -42.00 -6.38
N GLY A 186 -26.54 -42.79 -6.07
CA GLY A 186 -26.50 -44.21 -6.45
C GLY A 186 -27.56 -45.08 -5.74
N THR A 187 -28.83 -44.68 -5.60
CA THR A 187 -29.85 -45.49 -4.88
C THR A 187 -31.29 -45.43 -5.44
N ARG A 188 -31.82 -46.62 -5.77
CA ARG A 188 -33.26 -46.96 -5.87
C ARG A 188 -33.95 -46.76 -4.52
N CYS A 189 -35.03 -45.97 -4.49
CA CYS A 189 -35.92 -45.85 -3.33
C CYS A 189 -36.74 -47.14 -3.10
N ARG A 190 -36.79 -47.64 -1.86
CA ARG A 190 -37.86 -48.49 -1.33
C ARG A 190 -38.61 -47.74 -0.22
N LYS A 191 -39.94 -47.86 -0.23
CA LYS A 191 -40.88 -47.30 0.75
C LYS A 191 -40.86 -48.10 2.07
N PRO A 192 -41.19 -47.48 3.22
CA PRO A 192 -41.63 -48.19 4.41
C PRO A 192 -43.16 -48.33 4.45
N GLU A 193 -43.62 -49.56 4.70
CA GLU A 193 -44.99 -49.95 5.05
C GLU A 193 -45.15 -50.00 6.59
N ASP A 194 -46.35 -49.58 7.03
CA ASP A 194 -47.25 -50.09 8.08
C ASP A 194 -46.77 -50.50 9.50
N GLN A 195 -47.55 -50.05 10.50
CA GLN A 195 -48.03 -50.78 11.70
C GLN A 195 -48.89 -49.83 12.56
N GLU A 196 -50.23 -49.95 12.57
CA GLU A 196 -51.12 -50.84 13.35
C GLU A 196 -51.57 -50.29 14.73
N SER A 197 -52.90 -50.28 14.88
CA SER A 197 -53.73 -49.91 16.03
C SER A 197 -53.96 -51.14 16.95
N PRO A 198 -54.33 -50.92 18.22
CA PRO A 198 -55.34 -51.80 18.79
C PRO A 198 -56.42 -51.09 19.62
N ASP A 199 -57.66 -51.23 19.16
CA ASP A 199 -58.90 -51.13 19.96
C ASP A 199 -59.07 -52.38 20.84
N GLN A 200 -59.42 -52.22 22.13
CA GLN A 200 -59.98 -53.34 22.90
C GLN A 200 -60.94 -52.93 24.05
N VAL A 201 -62.24 -53.09 23.74
CA VAL A 201 -63.34 -53.70 24.51
C VAL A 201 -63.27 -53.70 26.06
N TRP A 202 -64.22 -53.01 26.72
CA TRP A 202 -64.65 -53.31 28.10
C TRP A 202 -66.19 -53.35 28.19
N ARG A 203 -66.71 -54.40 28.83
CA ARG A 203 -68.14 -54.72 29.01
C ARG A 203 -68.73 -54.10 30.29
N ASP A 204 -70.04 -53.93 30.25
CA ASP A 204 -70.90 -53.19 31.17
C ASP A 204 -71.12 -53.82 32.55
N ASP A 205 -70.89 -53.02 33.59
CA ASP A 205 -71.42 -53.21 34.94
C ASP A 205 -72.09 -51.92 35.45
N ALA A 206 -73.43 -51.93 35.58
CA ALA A 206 -74.24 -50.73 35.76
C ALA A 206 -74.04 -50.06 37.14
N ALA A 207 -73.55 -50.80 38.14
CA ALA A 207 -73.21 -50.25 39.45
C ALA A 207 -71.87 -49.47 39.43
N GLN A 208 -70.89 -49.94 38.64
CA GLN A 208 -69.62 -49.23 38.43
C GLN A 208 -69.85 -47.92 37.68
N ARG A 209 -70.77 -47.88 36.71
CA ARG A 209 -71.09 -46.67 35.94
C ARG A 209 -71.51 -45.47 36.81
N LEU A 210 -72.25 -45.69 37.92
CA LEU A 210 -72.69 -44.58 38.77
C LEU A 210 -71.57 -44.03 39.66
N VAL A 211 -70.73 -44.92 40.20
CA VAL A 211 -69.53 -44.54 40.96
C VAL A 211 -68.52 -43.84 40.04
N LEU A 212 -68.31 -44.38 38.84
CA LEU A 212 -67.48 -43.78 37.79
C LEU A 212 -68.03 -42.43 37.32
N LYS A 213 -69.35 -42.26 37.24
CA LYS A 213 -69.95 -40.96 36.88
C LYS A 213 -69.66 -39.88 37.91
N ARG A 214 -69.84 -40.17 39.21
CA ARG A 214 -69.52 -39.22 40.29
C ARG A 214 -68.02 -38.96 40.39
N ALA A 215 -67.19 -39.98 40.20
CA ALA A 215 -65.73 -39.82 40.14
C ALA A 215 -65.31 -38.99 38.92
N SER A 216 -65.92 -39.22 37.76
CA SER A 216 -65.69 -38.47 36.52
C SER A 216 -66.12 -37.00 36.66
N GLU A 217 -67.25 -36.71 37.31
CA GLU A 217 -67.67 -35.33 37.57
C GLU A 217 -66.68 -34.58 38.47
N LYS A 218 -66.17 -35.23 39.53
CA LYS A 218 -65.12 -34.64 40.38
C LYS A 218 -63.82 -34.43 39.61
N LEU A 219 -63.39 -35.43 38.83
CA LEU A 219 -62.20 -35.33 37.99
C LEU A 219 -62.33 -34.22 36.95
N LEU A 220 -63.50 -34.03 36.34
CA LEU A 220 -63.76 -32.95 35.39
C LEU A 220 -63.69 -31.58 36.06
N GLN A 221 -64.17 -31.44 37.29
CA GLN A 221 -64.03 -30.21 38.06
C GLN A 221 -62.56 -29.92 38.37
N GLU A 222 -61.81 -30.92 38.84
CA GLU A 222 -60.38 -30.79 39.11
C GLU A 222 -59.58 -30.48 37.84
N ILE A 223 -59.92 -31.10 36.70
CA ILE A 223 -59.33 -30.78 35.39
C ILE A 223 -59.59 -29.31 35.04
N ARG A 224 -60.80 -28.78 35.26
CA ARG A 224 -61.11 -27.36 34.99
C ARG A 224 -60.31 -26.42 35.90
N GLU A 225 -60.20 -26.73 37.18
CA GLU A 225 -59.40 -25.95 38.13
C GLU A 225 -57.91 -25.97 37.76
N LEU A 226 -57.38 -27.14 37.39
CA LEU A 226 -56.00 -27.28 36.91
C LEU A 226 -55.77 -26.56 35.58
N GLN A 227 -56.73 -26.60 34.65
CA GLN A 227 -56.67 -25.85 33.40
C GLN A 227 -56.67 -24.34 33.66
N ALA A 228 -57.50 -23.85 34.57
CA ALA A 228 -57.52 -22.43 34.95
C ALA A 228 -56.20 -22.01 35.62
N ARG A 229 -55.66 -22.84 36.52
CA ARG A 229 -54.36 -22.58 37.16
C ARG A 229 -53.21 -22.58 36.14
N ARG A 230 -53.23 -23.51 35.18
CA ARG A 230 -52.26 -23.55 34.08
C ARG A 230 -52.33 -22.28 33.23
N ALA A 231 -53.52 -21.84 32.84
CA ALA A 231 -53.70 -20.60 32.08
C ALA A 231 -53.14 -19.37 32.81
N LEU A 232 -53.30 -19.31 34.15
CA LEU A 232 -52.71 -18.24 34.96
C LEU A 232 -51.17 -18.29 34.98
N ILE A 233 -50.59 -19.49 35.14
CA ILE A 233 -49.13 -19.68 35.11
C ILE A 233 -48.57 -19.33 33.73
N ASP A 234 -49.25 -19.73 32.66
CA ASP A 234 -48.85 -19.41 31.28
C ASP A 234 -48.88 -17.89 31.05
N ALA A 235 -49.91 -17.20 31.52
CA ALA A 235 -50.01 -15.74 31.44
C ALA A 235 -48.89 -15.03 32.24
N GLN A 236 -48.57 -15.51 33.45
CA GLN A 236 -47.46 -14.98 34.24
C GLN A 236 -46.10 -15.24 33.59
N SER A 237 -45.92 -16.43 33.01
CA SER A 237 -44.70 -16.80 32.28
C SER A 237 -44.50 -15.91 31.06
N GLN A 238 -45.57 -15.62 30.32
CA GLN A 238 -45.52 -14.69 29.19
C GLN A 238 -45.13 -13.26 29.64
N GLN A 239 -45.68 -12.76 30.74
CA GLN A 239 -45.31 -11.44 31.26
C GLN A 239 -43.83 -11.35 31.68
N ILE A 240 -43.29 -12.44 32.26
CA ILE A 240 -41.87 -12.51 32.61
C ILE A 240 -41.02 -12.50 31.32
N GLN A 241 -41.38 -13.32 30.34
CA GLN A 241 -40.67 -13.37 29.06
C GLN A 241 -40.67 -12.01 28.36
N ASP A 242 -41.81 -11.32 28.29
CA ASP A 242 -41.92 -10.00 27.67
C ASP A 242 -41.04 -8.95 28.39
N ARG A 243 -40.94 -9.06 29.72
CA ARG A 243 -40.06 -8.19 30.52
C ARG A 243 -38.59 -8.47 30.25
N GLU A 244 -38.19 -9.74 30.22
CA GLU A 244 -36.81 -10.16 29.92
C GLU A 244 -36.40 -9.72 28.52
N ASP A 245 -37.27 -9.91 27.52
CA ASP A 245 -37.04 -9.48 26.15
C ASP A 245 -36.89 -7.96 26.05
N ARG A 246 -37.70 -7.19 26.80
CA ARG A 246 -37.59 -5.73 26.87
C ARG A 246 -36.28 -5.29 27.51
N GLU A 247 -35.88 -5.91 28.62
CA GLU A 247 -34.61 -5.63 29.28
C GLU A 247 -33.41 -6.00 28.40
N ALA A 248 -33.49 -7.11 27.65
CA ALA A 248 -32.48 -7.52 26.67
C ALA A 248 -32.33 -6.51 25.53
N ARG A 249 -33.45 -6.02 24.98
CA ARG A 249 -33.46 -4.97 23.93
C ARG A 249 -32.81 -3.68 24.43
N LEU A 250 -33.14 -3.23 25.64
CA LEU A 250 -32.56 -2.03 26.23
C LEU A 250 -31.05 -2.18 26.50
N LYS A 251 -30.60 -3.36 26.96
CA LYS A 251 -29.17 -3.65 27.15
C LYS A 251 -28.41 -3.64 25.83
N GLU A 252 -29.00 -4.22 24.77
CA GLU A 252 -28.36 -4.22 23.45
C GLU A 252 -28.31 -2.82 22.84
N GLU A 253 -29.37 -2.03 22.96
CA GLU A 253 -29.37 -0.62 22.51
C GLU A 253 -28.31 0.21 23.24
N ALA A 254 -28.18 0.04 24.56
CA ALA A 254 -27.14 0.70 25.35
C ALA A 254 -25.72 0.27 24.91
N ARG A 255 -25.52 -1.02 24.59
CA ARG A 255 -24.25 -1.52 24.08
C ARG A 255 -23.91 -0.92 22.73
N LEU A 256 -24.89 -0.81 21.82
CA LEU A 256 -24.70 -0.19 20.50
C LEU A 256 -24.37 1.29 20.61
N ARG A 257 -25.06 2.05 21.47
CA ARG A 257 -24.74 3.46 21.73
C ARG A 257 -23.30 3.66 22.23
N LYS A 258 -22.87 2.82 23.18
CA LYS A 258 -21.50 2.87 23.70
C LYS A 258 -20.46 2.59 22.61
N LEU A 259 -20.70 1.60 21.75
CA LEU A 259 -19.80 1.29 20.63
C LEU A 259 -19.74 2.44 19.61
N GLU A 260 -20.86 3.11 19.36
CA GLU A 260 -20.92 4.27 18.46
C GLU A 260 -20.18 5.48 19.04
N GLU A 261 -20.34 5.76 20.34
CA GLU A 261 -19.58 6.80 21.05
C GLU A 261 -18.06 6.53 21.00
N GLU A 262 -17.63 5.30 21.26
CA GLU A 262 -16.22 4.89 21.19
C GLU A 262 -15.65 5.03 19.76
N ARG A 263 -16.45 4.73 18.73
CA ARG A 263 -16.06 4.93 17.34
C ARG A 263 -15.90 6.41 17.00
N CYS A 264 -16.87 7.23 17.37
CA CYS A 264 -16.84 8.68 17.17
C CYS A 264 -15.63 9.32 17.88
N GLU A 265 -15.31 8.88 19.09
CA GLU A 265 -14.14 9.36 19.83
C GLU A 265 -12.83 8.96 19.12
N ARG A 266 -12.73 7.74 18.59
CA ARG A 266 -11.55 7.27 17.83
C ARG A 266 -11.35 8.10 16.56
N GLU A 267 -12.40 8.31 15.78
CA GLU A 267 -12.36 9.13 14.56
C GLU A 267 -11.91 10.57 14.88
N ARG A 268 -12.42 11.17 15.97
CA ARG A 268 -11.99 12.51 16.43
C ARG A 268 -10.52 12.54 16.85
N ARG A 269 -10.02 11.52 17.55
CA ARG A 269 -8.59 11.43 17.95
C ARG A 269 -7.68 11.30 16.72
N GLU A 270 -8.08 10.52 15.71
CA GLU A 270 -7.33 10.37 14.47
C GLU A 270 -7.29 11.67 13.67
N GLU A 271 -8.42 12.40 13.58
CA GLU A 271 -8.46 13.70 12.91
C GLU A 271 -7.55 14.73 13.60
N ILE A 272 -7.58 14.79 14.95
CA ILE A 272 -6.68 15.66 15.73
C ILE A 272 -5.21 15.31 15.45
N ARG A 273 -4.87 14.01 15.41
CA ARG A 273 -3.51 13.56 15.10
C ARG A 273 -3.08 13.98 13.69
N LYS A 274 -3.95 13.78 12.69
CA LYS A 274 -3.71 14.17 11.30
C LYS A 274 -3.48 15.68 11.17
N ARG A 275 -4.35 16.49 11.77
CA ARG A 275 -4.19 17.96 11.80
C ARG A 275 -2.90 18.40 12.49
N LYS A 276 -2.48 17.72 13.57
CA LYS A 276 -1.22 18.02 14.25
C LYS A 276 -0.01 17.69 13.36
N GLN A 277 -0.02 16.55 12.68
CA GLN A 277 1.03 16.15 11.74
C GLN A 277 1.11 17.10 10.53
N GLU A 278 -0.03 17.49 9.96
CA GLU A 278 -0.08 18.45 8.86
C GLU A 278 0.43 19.83 9.28
N LYS A 279 0.05 20.32 10.46
CA LYS A 279 0.58 21.58 11.01
C LYS A 279 2.09 21.52 11.27
N GLU A 280 2.59 20.40 11.81
CA GLU A 280 4.02 20.22 12.04
C GLU A 280 4.80 20.16 10.72
N HIS A 281 4.29 19.44 9.73
CA HIS A 281 4.87 19.37 8.40
C HIS A 281 4.87 20.74 7.72
N ALA A 282 3.75 21.48 7.76
CA ALA A 282 3.66 22.84 7.24
C ALA A 282 4.62 23.80 7.94
N LYS A 283 4.77 23.69 9.27
CA LYS A 283 5.74 24.48 10.04
C LYS A 283 7.18 24.15 9.63
N LYS A 284 7.53 22.87 9.48
CA LYS A 284 8.87 22.45 9.01
C LYS A 284 9.15 22.93 7.59
N LYS A 285 8.16 22.82 6.70
CA LYS A 285 8.24 23.34 5.33
C LYS A 285 8.46 24.85 5.31
N HIS A 286 7.66 25.59 6.06
CA HIS A 286 7.79 27.04 6.18
C HIS A 286 9.15 27.46 6.77
N GLN A 287 9.61 26.80 7.83
CA GLN A 287 10.94 27.03 8.39
C GLN A 287 12.07 26.71 7.40
N ALA A 288 11.90 25.67 6.57
CA ALA A 288 12.85 25.35 5.53
C ALA A 288 12.86 26.40 4.41
N GLU A 289 11.69 26.89 4.00
CA GLU A 289 11.53 27.99 3.03
C GLU A 289 12.14 29.30 3.55
N GLU A 290 11.90 29.65 4.82
CA GLU A 290 12.49 30.82 5.47
C GLU A 290 14.01 30.71 5.56
N ARG A 291 14.55 29.53 5.88
CA ARG A 291 16.00 29.30 5.93
C ARG A 291 16.66 29.42 4.56
N ARG A 292 15.96 29.09 3.46
CA ARG A 292 16.52 29.18 2.11
C ARG A 292 16.83 30.62 1.74
N GLY A 293 15.93 31.57 2.01
CA GLY A 293 16.10 32.96 1.62
C GLY A 293 15.26 33.32 0.41
N PRO A 294 14.24 34.18 0.57
CA PRO A 294 13.25 34.42 -0.48
C PRO A 294 13.72 35.33 -1.60
N LYS A 295 14.87 35.98 -1.44
CA LYS A 295 15.30 37.08 -2.29
C LYS A 295 16.59 36.71 -2.99
N VAL A 296 16.64 37.06 -4.26
CA VAL A 296 17.75 36.78 -5.15
C VAL A 296 18.15 38.02 -5.90
N TRP A 297 19.46 38.20 -6.01
CA TRP A 297 20.08 39.04 -7.02
C TRP A 297 20.96 38.15 -7.89
N ALA A 298 21.06 38.50 -9.16
CA ALA A 298 21.91 37.76 -10.08
C ALA A 298 22.47 38.68 -11.15
N ALA A 299 23.66 38.36 -11.62
CA ALA A 299 24.18 38.80 -12.89
C ALA A 299 24.40 37.53 -13.74
N LEU A 300 23.60 37.36 -14.79
CA LEU A 300 23.56 36.16 -15.62
C LEU A 300 23.82 36.53 -17.09
N SER A 301 24.34 35.60 -17.90
CA SER A 301 24.39 35.79 -19.36
C SER A 301 22.99 36.00 -19.93
N ALA A 302 22.93 36.53 -21.15
CA ALA A 302 21.66 36.66 -21.87
C ALA A 302 20.89 35.34 -21.97
N ASN A 303 21.61 34.21 -22.11
CA ASN A 303 20.99 32.89 -22.29
C ASN A 303 20.49 32.29 -20.96
N GLN A 304 21.09 32.68 -19.85
CA GLN A 304 20.66 32.25 -18.51
C GLN A 304 19.54 33.11 -17.91
N LYS A 305 19.14 34.24 -18.52
CA LYS A 305 18.10 35.14 -17.96
C LYS A 305 16.76 34.48 -17.67
N HIS A 306 16.38 33.46 -18.43
CA HIS A 306 15.16 32.68 -18.19
C HIS A 306 15.14 32.05 -16.79
N LEU A 307 16.31 31.79 -16.19
CA LEU A 307 16.41 31.35 -14.80
C LEU A 307 15.65 32.29 -13.86
N LEU A 308 15.74 33.62 -14.05
CA LEU A 308 15.06 34.59 -13.18
C LEU A 308 13.53 34.58 -13.33
N GLU A 309 13.01 34.10 -14.44
CA GLU A 309 11.57 33.97 -14.69
C GLU A 309 10.99 32.76 -13.97
N VAL A 310 11.75 31.66 -13.91
CA VAL A 310 11.34 30.42 -13.24
C VAL A 310 11.73 30.37 -11.77
N TYR A 311 12.78 31.10 -11.38
CA TYR A 311 13.32 31.09 -10.04
C TYR A 311 12.32 31.67 -9.03
N ASN A 312 12.10 30.93 -7.95
CA ASN A 312 11.22 31.36 -6.87
C ASN A 312 11.77 30.89 -5.51
N ARG A 313 11.07 31.29 -4.43
CA ARG A 313 11.45 31.00 -3.04
C ARG A 313 11.55 29.50 -2.72
N GLU A 314 10.94 28.65 -3.54
CA GLU A 314 10.91 27.22 -3.32
C GLU A 314 12.10 26.49 -3.96
N ALA A 315 12.88 27.16 -4.82
CA ALA A 315 14.07 26.59 -5.42
C ALA A 315 15.04 26.13 -4.31
N LEU A 316 15.39 24.84 -4.30
CA LEU A 316 16.33 24.23 -3.37
C LEU A 316 17.75 24.73 -3.64
N GLN A 317 18.21 24.51 -4.87
CA GLN A 317 19.56 24.78 -5.33
C GLN A 317 19.51 25.26 -6.77
N VAL A 318 20.48 26.08 -7.15
CA VAL A 318 20.80 26.40 -8.53
C VAL A 318 22.25 26.03 -8.74
N ALA A 319 22.59 25.42 -9.87
CA ALA A 319 23.97 25.32 -10.30
C ALA A 319 24.09 26.01 -11.66
N LEU A 320 25.09 26.89 -11.77
CA LEU A 320 25.44 27.58 -13.00
C LEU A 320 26.66 26.88 -13.59
N GLY A 321 26.67 26.68 -14.91
CA GLY A 321 27.80 26.12 -15.65
C GLY A 321 28.22 27.04 -16.79
N ASN A 322 28.95 26.49 -17.75
CA ASN A 322 29.31 27.21 -18.99
C ASN A 322 28.06 27.50 -19.83
N ASP A 323 27.55 28.73 -19.75
CA ASP A 323 26.32 29.16 -20.42
C ASP A 323 25.11 28.21 -20.23
N SER A 324 25.07 27.56 -19.06
CA SER A 324 24.09 26.54 -18.71
C SER A 324 23.64 26.72 -17.27
N TYR A 325 22.44 26.22 -16.94
CA TYR A 325 21.99 26.17 -15.56
C TYR A 325 21.08 24.97 -15.30
N ILE A 326 21.01 24.59 -14.03
CA ILE A 326 19.97 23.72 -13.48
C ILE A 326 19.44 24.31 -12.18
N ALA A 327 18.12 24.40 -12.08
CA ALA A 327 17.41 24.78 -10.87
C ALA A 327 16.60 23.59 -10.36
N LEU A 328 16.73 23.31 -9.06
CA LEU A 328 16.09 22.18 -8.39
C LEU A 328 14.99 22.69 -7.46
N TRP A 329 13.83 22.05 -7.44
CA TRP A 329 12.75 22.32 -6.49
C TRP A 329 12.45 21.12 -5.62
N ASP A 330 11.68 21.37 -4.56
CA ASP A 330 11.17 20.33 -3.68
C ASP A 330 10.34 19.28 -4.44
N TYR A 331 10.31 18.03 -3.92
CA TYR A 331 9.81 16.77 -4.51
C TYR A 331 8.67 16.85 -5.54
N ALA A 332 7.74 17.80 -5.39
CA ALA A 332 6.57 17.92 -6.25
C ALA A 332 6.76 18.73 -7.54
N LYS A 333 7.77 19.60 -7.62
CA LYS A 333 7.92 20.58 -8.73
C LYS A 333 9.00 20.25 -9.74
N GLY A 334 9.85 19.26 -9.45
CA GLY A 334 10.87 18.77 -10.38
C GLY A 334 12.08 19.70 -10.53
N HIS A 335 12.63 19.75 -11.73
CA HIS A 335 13.84 20.50 -12.09
C HIS A 335 13.61 21.22 -13.43
N VAL A 336 14.26 22.37 -13.59
CA VAL A 336 14.29 23.16 -14.83
C VAL A 336 15.75 23.38 -15.18
N TRP A 337 16.08 23.27 -16.45
CA TRP A 337 17.45 23.39 -16.90
C TRP A 337 17.51 24.05 -18.27
N PHE A 338 18.70 24.55 -18.60
CA PHE A 338 19.01 25.11 -19.91
C PHE A 338 20.44 24.77 -20.28
N ASN A 339 20.62 24.29 -21.53
CA ASN A 339 21.92 24.03 -22.15
C ASN A 339 22.90 23.17 -21.32
N ILE A 340 22.38 22.25 -20.51
CA ILE A 340 23.23 21.35 -19.72
C ILE A 340 23.84 20.24 -20.59
N PRO A 341 24.91 19.56 -20.13
CA PRO A 341 25.52 18.47 -20.89
C PRO A 341 24.51 17.43 -21.35
N ARG A 342 24.58 17.02 -22.62
CA ARG A 342 23.60 16.09 -23.23
C ARG A 342 23.48 14.77 -22.47
N SER A 343 24.59 14.30 -21.89
CA SER A 343 24.58 13.08 -21.08
C SER A 343 23.77 13.25 -19.79
N LEU A 344 23.79 14.43 -19.16
CA LEU A 344 22.96 14.80 -18.02
C LEU A 344 21.51 15.04 -18.45
N GLU A 345 21.28 15.76 -19.54
CA GLU A 345 19.94 16.00 -20.11
C GLU A 345 19.19 14.68 -20.32
N ASN A 346 19.83 13.69 -20.93
CA ASN A 346 19.24 12.36 -21.13
C ASN A 346 18.86 11.65 -19.82
N LYS A 347 19.51 11.99 -18.69
CA LYS A 347 19.16 11.45 -17.36
C LYS A 347 18.05 12.22 -16.68
N LEU A 348 17.87 13.49 -17.02
CA LEU A 348 16.86 14.37 -16.43
C LEU A 348 15.55 14.38 -17.23
N ASN A 349 15.64 14.17 -18.54
CA ASN A 349 14.49 14.16 -19.45
C ASN A 349 13.63 12.89 -19.25
N GLY A 350 12.32 13.04 -19.38
CA GLY A 350 11.35 11.94 -19.26
C GLY A 350 11.12 11.41 -17.84
N ARG A 351 11.68 12.06 -16.80
CA ARG A 351 11.41 11.67 -15.41
C ARG A 351 10.00 12.05 -14.99
N GLY A 352 9.16 11.06 -14.73
CA GLY A 352 7.80 11.25 -14.21
C GLY A 352 7.76 11.51 -12.70
N TYR A 353 6.59 11.88 -12.18
CA TYR A 353 6.36 12.20 -10.76
C TYR A 353 6.76 11.07 -9.78
N HIS A 354 6.69 9.81 -10.23
CA HIS A 354 7.04 8.65 -9.40
C HIS A 354 8.53 8.29 -9.42
N GLN A 355 9.34 8.96 -10.25
CA GLN A 355 10.78 8.72 -10.32
C GLN A 355 11.53 9.62 -9.33
N SER A 356 12.76 9.21 -8.97
CA SER A 356 13.61 10.02 -8.12
C SER A 356 13.93 11.36 -8.81
N HIS A 357 13.80 12.47 -8.08
CA HIS A 357 14.12 13.82 -8.58
C HIS A 357 15.50 14.23 -8.10
N ALA A 358 16.12 15.15 -8.81
CA ALA A 358 17.42 15.69 -8.44
C ALA A 358 17.30 16.53 -7.16
N THR A 359 18.20 16.29 -6.21
CA THR A 359 18.27 16.93 -4.89
C THR A 359 19.52 17.77 -4.70
N MET A 360 20.57 17.47 -5.48
CA MET A 360 21.78 18.26 -5.55
C MET A 360 22.32 18.24 -6.98
N ALA A 361 22.84 19.38 -7.44
CA ALA A 361 23.53 19.48 -8.72
C ALA A 361 24.76 20.41 -8.60
N ALA A 362 25.78 20.11 -9.39
CA ALA A 362 26.94 20.97 -9.63
C ALA A 362 27.29 20.87 -11.11
N LEU A 363 27.57 22.01 -11.74
CA LEU A 363 28.01 22.12 -13.14
C LEU A 363 29.37 22.80 -13.16
N SER A 364 30.23 22.41 -14.11
CA SER A 364 31.49 23.10 -14.34
C SER A 364 31.29 24.42 -15.07
N PRO A 365 32.00 25.50 -14.68
CA PRO A 365 31.89 26.79 -15.35
C PRO A 365 32.58 26.84 -16.72
N ASP A 366 33.46 25.89 -17.06
CA ASP A 366 34.25 25.89 -18.30
C ASP A 366 34.25 24.56 -19.09
N SER A 367 33.64 23.50 -18.54
CA SER A 367 33.60 22.17 -19.17
C SER A 367 32.21 21.53 -19.12
N GLU A 368 32.06 20.37 -19.75
CA GLU A 368 30.83 19.54 -19.73
C GLU A 368 30.73 18.67 -18.46
N ASP A 369 31.54 18.95 -17.44
CA ASP A 369 31.58 18.18 -16.20
C ASP A 369 30.40 18.55 -15.30
N TYR A 370 29.85 17.54 -14.61
CA TYR A 370 28.70 17.71 -13.73
C TYR A 370 28.65 16.63 -12.66
N TYR A 371 27.89 16.93 -11.62
CA TYR A 371 27.45 15.96 -10.63
C TYR A 371 25.97 16.21 -10.33
N VAL A 372 25.16 15.16 -10.31
CA VAL A 372 23.75 15.21 -9.89
C VAL A 372 23.44 14.05 -8.96
N LYS A 373 22.75 14.35 -7.86
CA LYS A 373 22.28 13.37 -6.88
C LYS A 373 20.77 13.37 -6.82
N PHE A 374 20.18 12.18 -6.79
CA PHE A 374 18.75 11.98 -6.77
C PHE A 374 18.25 11.61 -5.37
N SER A 375 16.95 11.79 -5.14
CA SER A 375 16.30 11.54 -3.85
C SER A 375 16.31 10.08 -3.39
N ASP A 376 16.59 9.14 -4.29
CA ASP A 376 16.79 7.72 -3.97
C ASP A 376 18.23 7.41 -3.52
N GLY A 377 19.09 8.43 -3.41
CA GLY A 377 20.50 8.30 -3.07
C GLY A 377 21.41 7.96 -4.26
N SER A 378 20.84 7.66 -5.43
CA SER A 378 21.64 7.45 -6.64
C SER A 378 22.26 8.76 -7.13
N ALA A 379 23.40 8.66 -7.82
CA ALA A 379 24.07 9.81 -8.42
C ALA A 379 24.53 9.51 -9.85
N LYS A 380 24.71 10.58 -10.63
CA LYS A 380 25.29 10.58 -11.97
C LYS A 380 26.30 11.71 -12.07
N TRP A 381 27.41 11.47 -12.73
CA TRP A 381 28.48 12.45 -12.82
C TRP A 381 29.30 12.26 -14.09
N SER A 382 29.95 13.35 -14.49
CA SER A 382 31.03 13.42 -15.47
C SER A 382 32.08 14.36 -14.90
N GLY A 383 33.36 14.04 -15.09
CA GLY A 383 34.44 14.83 -14.51
C GLY A 383 35.80 14.45 -15.07
N PRO A 384 36.85 15.22 -14.73
CA PRO A 384 38.23 14.86 -15.01
C PRO A 384 38.58 13.52 -14.34
N GLU A 385 39.59 12.82 -14.87
CA GLU A 385 40.00 11.49 -14.38
C GLU A 385 40.27 11.48 -12.87
N SER A 386 40.92 12.52 -12.34
CA SER A 386 41.16 12.67 -10.90
C SER A 386 39.88 12.74 -10.05
N PHE A 387 38.79 13.32 -10.59
CA PHE A 387 37.49 13.32 -9.93
C PHE A 387 36.85 11.93 -9.98
N LEU A 388 36.92 11.26 -11.13
CA LEU A 388 36.38 9.90 -11.29
C LEU A 388 37.09 8.90 -10.36
N GLU A 389 38.40 8.99 -10.23
CA GLU A 389 39.21 8.22 -9.27
C GLU A 389 38.80 8.51 -7.84
N ALA A 390 38.53 9.78 -7.50
CA ALA A 390 38.09 10.15 -6.15
C ALA A 390 36.73 9.55 -5.78
N LEU A 391 35.86 9.30 -6.76
CA LEU A 391 34.52 8.72 -6.58
C LEU A 391 34.45 7.20 -6.79
N ALA A 392 35.57 6.53 -7.02
CA ALA A 392 35.60 5.09 -7.25
C ALA A 392 35.04 4.28 -6.06
N ASP A 393 35.24 4.79 -4.83
CA ASP A 393 34.83 4.11 -3.60
C ASP A 393 33.40 4.48 -3.15
N ASP A 394 33.02 5.76 -3.26
CA ASP A 394 31.72 6.26 -2.85
C ASP A 394 31.32 7.51 -3.65
N GLY A 395 30.24 7.39 -4.43
CA GLY A 395 29.66 8.48 -5.20
C GLY A 395 28.65 9.36 -4.43
N HIS A 396 28.40 9.09 -3.14
CA HIS A 396 27.41 9.79 -2.34
C HIS A 396 28.01 11.03 -1.65
N LEU A 397 28.14 12.10 -2.42
CA LEU A 397 28.70 13.36 -1.95
C LEU A 397 27.67 14.19 -1.16
N SER A 398 28.17 14.99 -0.22
CA SER A 398 27.41 16.00 0.54
C SER A 398 27.58 17.39 -0.05
N VAL A 399 28.76 17.70 -0.62
CA VAL A 399 29.09 18.98 -1.27
C VAL A 399 29.97 18.70 -2.48
N VAL A 400 29.69 19.36 -3.60
CA VAL A 400 30.49 19.29 -4.82
C VAL A 400 30.60 20.67 -5.41
N ALA A 401 31.80 21.06 -5.80
CA ALA A 401 32.04 22.29 -6.54
C ALA A 401 33.04 22.01 -7.66
N PHE A 402 32.70 22.43 -8.88
CA PHE A 402 33.63 22.49 -9.99
C PHE A 402 34.11 23.92 -10.15
N GLY A 403 35.37 24.08 -10.51
CA GLY A 403 35.94 25.33 -10.99
C GLY A 403 36.62 25.11 -12.34
N GLU A 404 37.33 26.12 -12.82
CA GLU A 404 37.99 25.99 -14.13
C GLU A 404 39.17 25.03 -14.15
N ARG A 405 39.62 24.71 -15.37
CA ARG A 405 40.82 23.92 -15.66
C ARG A 405 40.80 22.55 -14.98
N GLY A 406 39.61 21.96 -14.90
CA GLY A 406 39.38 20.67 -14.26
C GLY A 406 39.57 20.69 -12.73
N SER A 407 39.49 21.86 -12.10
CA SER A 407 39.52 21.95 -10.65
C SER A 407 38.21 21.53 -10.02
N TRP A 408 38.29 20.86 -8.87
CA TRP A 408 37.11 20.38 -8.17
C TRP A 408 37.33 20.20 -6.67
N PHE A 409 36.23 20.24 -5.94
CA PHE A 409 36.10 19.88 -4.55
C PHE A 409 34.97 18.85 -4.39
N ALA A 410 35.24 17.78 -3.64
CA ALA A 410 34.25 16.78 -3.27
C ALA A 410 34.29 16.56 -1.76
N GLY A 411 33.15 16.74 -1.10
CA GLY A 411 32.97 16.46 0.33
C GLY A 411 31.99 15.32 0.55
N TRP A 412 32.28 14.46 1.51
CA TRP A 412 31.45 13.32 1.90
C TRP A 412 30.65 13.61 3.18
N PRO A 413 29.60 12.82 3.47
CA PRO A 413 28.78 13.01 4.67
C PRO A 413 29.52 12.83 6.00
N ASP A 414 30.64 12.10 6.00
CA ASP A 414 31.49 11.90 7.17
C ASP A 414 32.38 13.12 7.49
N GLY A 415 32.31 14.17 6.66
CA GLY A 415 33.09 15.39 6.78
C GLY A 415 34.47 15.31 6.12
N SER A 416 34.86 14.15 5.58
CA SER A 416 36.06 14.02 4.76
C SER A 416 35.86 14.71 3.41
N TRP A 417 36.96 15.13 2.78
CA TRP A 417 36.92 15.76 1.48
C TRP A 417 38.22 15.52 0.70
N LYS A 418 38.11 15.60 -0.63
CA LYS A 418 39.22 15.52 -1.60
C LYS A 418 39.09 16.70 -2.55
N THR A 419 40.22 17.13 -3.11
CA THR A 419 40.26 18.28 -4.03
C THR A 419 41.31 18.08 -5.10
N HIS A 420 41.15 18.77 -6.22
CA HIS A 420 42.15 18.86 -7.26
C HIS A 420 42.25 20.30 -7.76
N SER A 421 43.49 20.78 -7.89
CA SER A 421 43.83 22.06 -8.53
C SER A 421 42.99 23.29 -8.11
N LEU A 422 42.58 23.40 -6.84
CA LEU A 422 41.83 24.57 -6.33
C LEU A 422 42.67 25.86 -6.31
N PRO A 423 42.03 27.05 -6.33
CA PRO A 423 42.75 28.32 -6.16
C PRO A 423 43.51 28.30 -4.84
N ARG A 424 44.75 28.79 -4.82
CA ARG A 424 45.63 28.72 -3.64
C ARG A 424 45.00 29.35 -2.40
N SER A 425 44.28 30.45 -2.57
CA SER A 425 43.56 31.13 -1.50
C SER A 425 42.47 30.25 -0.88
N LEU A 426 41.72 29.49 -1.68
CA LEU A 426 40.72 28.53 -1.22
C LEU A 426 41.38 27.31 -0.55
N ARG A 427 42.44 26.75 -1.14
CA ARG A 427 43.16 25.62 -0.55
C ARG A 427 43.70 25.96 0.85
N ASN A 428 44.38 27.10 0.98
CA ASN A 428 44.89 27.58 2.28
C ASN A 428 43.75 27.77 3.30
N MET A 429 42.58 28.24 2.83
CA MET A 429 41.39 28.40 3.67
C MET A 429 40.89 27.05 4.18
N LEU A 430 40.71 26.07 3.29
CA LEU A 430 40.27 24.72 3.64
C LEU A 430 41.25 24.03 4.60
N ASP A 431 42.55 24.13 4.35
CA ASP A 431 43.58 23.54 5.20
C ASP A 431 43.60 24.12 6.61
N SER A 432 43.39 25.45 6.73
CA SER A 432 43.31 26.11 8.03
C SER A 432 42.04 25.76 8.81
N ASN A 433 41.00 25.24 8.14
CA ASN A 433 39.66 24.98 8.71
C ASN A 433 39.22 23.52 8.54
N ARG A 434 40.17 22.57 8.51
CA ARG A 434 39.89 21.12 8.36
C ARG A 434 38.92 20.53 9.36
N HIS A 435 38.74 21.16 10.53
CA HIS A 435 37.83 20.71 11.59
C HIS A 435 36.38 21.16 11.37
N ARG A 436 36.11 22.04 10.40
CA ARG A 436 34.78 22.59 10.14
C ARG A 436 34.08 21.80 9.05
N THR A 437 32.78 21.59 9.20
CA THR A 437 31.95 20.97 8.16
C THR A 437 31.57 22.01 7.11
N ILE A 438 31.68 21.66 5.84
CA ILE A 438 31.31 22.53 4.72
C ILE A 438 29.87 22.24 4.35
N ALA A 439 29.03 23.27 4.29
CA ALA A 439 27.63 23.15 3.88
C ALA A 439 27.44 23.49 2.40
N LEU A 440 28.15 24.51 1.90
CA LEU A 440 28.11 24.94 0.51
C LEU A 440 29.50 25.42 0.08
N LEU A 441 29.85 25.18 -1.18
CA LEU A 441 31.05 25.67 -1.82
C LEU A 441 30.75 25.95 -3.29
N SER A 442 31.22 27.08 -3.79
CA SER A 442 31.09 27.49 -5.18
C SER A 442 32.36 28.19 -5.64
N ILE A 443 32.78 27.90 -6.89
CA ILE A 443 34.03 28.39 -7.49
C ILE A 443 33.68 28.96 -8.86
N SER A 444 34.11 30.18 -9.12
CA SER A 444 33.80 30.91 -10.35
C SER A 444 34.67 30.49 -11.53
N GLY A 445 34.09 30.61 -12.71
CA GLY A 445 34.86 30.81 -13.93
C GLY A 445 35.74 32.06 -13.84
N THR A 446 36.88 32.07 -14.50
CA THR A 446 37.76 33.21 -14.73
C THR A 446 37.66 33.63 -16.18
N SER A 447 37.94 34.90 -16.46
CA SER A 447 38.13 35.30 -17.86
C SER A 447 39.43 34.70 -18.39
N ALA A 448 39.53 34.48 -19.70
CA ALA A 448 40.74 33.91 -20.33
C ALA A 448 42.05 34.67 -20.02
N PHE A 449 41.97 35.89 -19.48
CA PHE A 449 43.10 36.76 -19.17
C PHE A 449 43.44 36.87 -17.68
N GLN A 450 42.66 36.23 -16.80
CA GLN A 450 42.86 36.32 -15.36
C GLN A 450 43.65 35.13 -14.81
N ASP A 451 44.45 35.35 -13.76
CA ASP A 451 45.13 34.25 -13.07
C ASP A 451 44.07 33.38 -12.37
N TYR A 452 44.21 32.06 -12.50
CA TYR A 452 43.32 31.11 -11.85
C TYR A 452 43.36 31.23 -10.31
N ASP A 453 44.51 31.61 -9.75
CA ASP A 453 44.63 31.87 -8.30
C ASP A 453 43.78 33.09 -7.84
N GLU A 454 43.30 33.91 -8.78
CA GLU A 454 42.37 35.03 -8.53
C GLU A 454 40.89 34.64 -8.68
N ALA A 455 40.56 33.40 -9.03
CA ALA A 455 39.18 32.96 -9.18
C ALA A 455 38.34 33.28 -7.93
N ALA A 456 37.13 33.79 -8.15
CA ALA A 456 36.19 34.05 -7.07
C ALA A 456 35.72 32.73 -6.46
N TRP A 457 35.55 32.70 -5.14
CA TRP A 457 34.97 31.53 -4.47
C TRP A 457 34.17 31.93 -3.23
N PHE A 458 33.17 31.12 -2.94
CA PHE A 458 32.28 31.26 -1.79
C PHE A 458 32.21 29.96 -1.03
N ILE A 459 32.38 30.01 0.29
CA ILE A 459 32.22 28.88 1.18
C ILE A 459 31.26 29.22 2.31
N HIS A 460 30.33 28.33 2.61
CA HIS A 460 29.47 28.39 3.78
C HIS A 460 29.72 27.17 4.66
N TRP A 461 29.99 27.39 5.93
CA TRP A 461 30.23 26.34 6.92
C TRP A 461 28.90 25.84 7.50
N GLY A 462 28.81 24.56 7.81
CA GLY A 462 27.62 23.94 8.42
C GLY A 462 27.56 24.10 9.94
N ASP A 463 28.66 24.53 10.57
CA ASP A 463 28.71 24.80 12.00
C ASP A 463 28.17 26.19 12.36
N SER A 464 27.93 26.43 13.65
CA SER A 464 27.42 27.68 14.18
C SER A 464 28.52 28.72 14.47
N GLN A 465 29.76 28.52 13.98
CA GLN A 465 30.86 29.44 14.27
C GLN A 465 30.83 30.67 13.34
N HIS A 466 31.22 31.84 13.88
CA HIS A 466 31.26 33.11 13.14
C HIS A 466 32.67 33.39 12.56
N PRO A 467 32.79 33.84 11.29
CA PRO A 467 31.71 34.03 10.34
C PRO A 467 31.23 32.68 9.74
N PRO A 468 29.92 32.55 9.46
CA PRO A 468 29.33 31.33 8.91
C PRO A 468 29.70 31.10 7.43
N TRP A 469 30.22 32.12 6.75
CA TRP A 469 30.65 32.03 5.36
C TRP A 469 31.85 32.94 5.09
N LYS A 470 32.53 32.71 3.98
CA LYS A 470 33.59 33.56 3.45
C LYS A 470 33.48 33.67 1.93
N LEU A 471 33.73 34.87 1.43
CA LEU A 471 33.76 35.22 0.01
C LEU A 471 35.14 35.81 -0.30
N THR A 472 35.74 35.46 -1.44
CA THR A 472 37.05 35.98 -1.85
C THR A 472 37.04 36.25 -3.35
N ASN A 473 37.69 37.36 -3.74
CA ASN A 473 37.77 37.88 -5.11
C ASN A 473 36.42 37.98 -5.85
N PRO A 474 35.30 38.43 -5.23
CA PRO A 474 34.03 38.54 -5.96
C PRO A 474 34.13 39.58 -7.08
N PRO A 475 33.38 39.42 -8.18
CA PRO A 475 33.15 40.50 -9.13
C PRO A 475 32.61 41.76 -8.41
N SER A 476 33.00 42.96 -8.85
CA SER A 476 32.65 44.21 -8.15
C SER A 476 31.15 44.35 -7.92
N ALA A 477 30.33 44.01 -8.92
CA ALA A 477 28.87 44.04 -8.82
C ALA A 477 28.33 43.08 -7.74
N LEU A 478 28.95 41.91 -7.55
CA LEU A 478 28.59 41.00 -6.45
C LEU A 478 29.05 41.56 -5.10
N SER A 479 30.25 42.14 -5.04
CA SER A 479 30.79 42.72 -3.81
C SER A 479 29.87 43.82 -3.26
N GLU A 480 29.43 44.74 -4.13
CA GLU A 480 28.48 45.80 -3.78
C GLU A 480 27.17 45.22 -3.23
N LYS A 481 26.65 44.18 -3.89
CA LYS A 481 25.41 43.52 -3.46
C LYS A 481 25.56 42.75 -2.16
N VAL A 482 26.69 42.10 -1.92
CA VAL A 482 26.96 41.42 -0.64
C VAL A 482 27.03 42.44 0.50
N GLN A 483 27.70 43.57 0.28
CA GLN A 483 27.73 44.68 1.25
C GLN A 483 26.32 45.23 1.51
N GLU A 484 25.54 45.50 0.46
CA GLU A 484 24.15 45.94 0.56
C GLU A 484 23.29 44.93 1.34
N VAL A 485 23.48 43.63 1.12
CA VAL A 485 22.80 42.59 1.91
C VAL A 485 23.16 42.72 3.39
N GLN A 486 24.45 42.78 3.71
CA GLN A 486 24.94 42.79 5.08
C GLN A 486 24.52 44.04 5.86
N GLU A 487 24.45 45.19 5.20
CA GLU A 487 24.12 46.46 5.83
C GLU A 487 22.61 46.66 6.01
N GLN A 488 21.80 46.30 5.01
CA GLN A 488 20.40 46.75 4.95
C GLN A 488 19.37 45.65 5.09
N TYR A 489 19.75 44.42 4.74
CA TYR A 489 18.77 43.43 4.33
C TYR A 489 18.83 42.16 5.16
N GLY A 490 20.02 41.60 5.40
CA GLY A 490 20.20 40.49 6.31
C GLY A 490 21.48 39.69 6.07
N THR A 491 21.36 38.37 5.93
CA THR A 491 22.52 37.46 5.84
C THR A 491 22.55 36.72 4.52
N VAL A 492 23.72 36.70 3.88
CA VAL A 492 24.03 35.89 2.70
C VAL A 492 23.88 34.40 3.06
N ARG A 493 23.14 33.65 2.24
CA ARG A 493 22.91 32.21 2.42
C ARG A 493 23.70 31.37 1.45
N SER A 494 23.67 31.72 0.17
CA SER A 494 24.40 31.02 -0.87
C SER A 494 24.79 31.98 -1.98
N ILE A 495 25.94 31.72 -2.58
CA ILE A 495 26.38 32.33 -3.82
C ILE A 495 26.77 31.19 -4.74
N GLU A 496 26.13 31.12 -5.90
CA GLU A 496 26.50 30.17 -6.96
C GLU A 496 27.12 30.96 -8.09
N PHE A 497 28.28 30.51 -8.55
CA PHE A 497 29.05 31.17 -9.60
C PHE A 497 28.87 30.37 -10.90
N GLY A 498 28.78 31.08 -12.01
CA GLY A 498 28.80 30.49 -13.34
C GLY A 498 30.10 30.81 -14.06
N SER A 499 29.97 30.90 -15.38
CA SER A 499 31.05 31.30 -16.28
C SER A 499 31.20 32.82 -16.33
N TYR A 500 32.39 33.34 -16.65
CA TYR A 500 32.60 34.75 -17.02
C TYR A 500 32.03 35.82 -16.05
N GLY A 501 32.11 35.58 -14.74
CA GLY A 501 31.62 36.52 -13.72
C GLY A 501 30.11 36.48 -13.50
N GLU A 502 29.44 35.45 -13.98
CA GLU A 502 28.05 35.14 -13.62
C GLU A 502 27.94 34.75 -12.15
N TRP A 503 26.87 35.21 -11.51
CA TRP A 503 26.59 34.82 -10.13
C TRP A 503 25.09 34.94 -9.82
N ILE A 504 24.65 34.12 -8.88
CA ILE A 504 23.34 34.23 -8.23
C ILE A 504 23.55 34.22 -6.71
N LEU A 505 23.09 35.28 -6.05
CA LEU A 505 23.19 35.52 -4.63
C LEU A 505 21.81 35.32 -3.99
N ARG A 506 21.73 34.41 -3.02
CA ARG A 506 20.55 34.19 -2.18
C ARG A 506 20.79 34.70 -0.77
N TRP A 507 19.81 35.38 -0.20
CA TRP A 507 19.90 35.94 1.15
C TRP A 507 18.58 35.84 1.94
N THR A 508 18.69 35.87 3.27
CA THR A 508 17.54 35.94 4.20
C THR A 508 17.52 37.26 4.92
N ALA A 509 16.31 37.83 5.11
CA ALA A 509 16.18 39.04 5.89
C ALA A 509 16.60 38.83 7.36
N CYS A 510 17.16 39.85 8.01
CA CYS A 510 17.25 39.85 9.47
C CYS A 510 15.84 39.77 10.05
N ALA A 511 15.65 38.88 11.02
CA ALA A 511 14.38 38.71 11.72
C ALA A 511 14.04 39.92 12.59
#